data_AF-A0AB37SZ69-F1
#
_entry.id   AF-A0AB37SZ69-F1
#
_cell.length_a   1.000
_cell.length_b   1.000
_cell.length_c   1.000
_cell.angle_alpha   90.00
_cell.angle_beta   90.00
_cell.angle_gamma   90.00
#
_symmetry.space_group_name_H-M   'P 1'
#
loop_
_entity.id
_entity.type
_entity.pdbx_description
1 polymer ?
#
loop_
_entity_poly.entity_id
_entity_poly.type
_entity_poly.pdbx_seq_one_letter_code
_entity_poly.pdbx_strand_id
1 'polypeptide(L)'
;MDSVAGAVDRMVQRGCDLVELIEFLRAHETFRLSPLTLMRILDDAAGIPWTTTRQEFGSMFDPDLRPLTSQTEIEARWQAVLHARRT
;
A
#
# COMPACT_ATOMS: atom_id res chain seq x y z
N MET A 1 16.52 -14.55 -4.19
CA MET A 1 15.19 -14.42 -3.54
C MET A 1 14.84 -12.96 -3.65
N ASP A 2 13.82 -12.60 -4.44
CA ASP A 2 13.36 -11.21 -4.50
C ASP A 2 12.87 -10.81 -3.11
N SER A 3 13.31 -9.66 -2.61
CA SER A 3 12.82 -9.14 -1.35
C SER A 3 11.37 -8.66 -1.51
N VAL A 4 10.59 -8.69 -0.41
CA VAL A 4 9.22 -8.15 -0.39
C VAL A 4 9.21 -6.70 -0.89
N ALA A 5 10.21 -5.91 -0.49
CA ALA A 5 10.37 -4.52 -0.95
C ALA A 5 10.55 -4.43 -2.48
N GLY A 6 11.41 -5.29 -3.07
CA GLY A 6 11.59 -5.31 -4.53
C GLY A 6 10.33 -5.73 -5.29
N ALA A 7 9.53 -6.64 -4.72
CA ALA A 7 8.23 -6.99 -5.30
C ALA A 7 7.23 -5.83 -5.21
N VAL A 8 7.15 -5.15 -4.06
CA VAL A 8 6.29 -3.98 -3.85
C VAL A 8 6.65 -2.86 -4.82
N ASP A 9 7.92 -2.47 -4.96
CA ASP A 9 8.33 -1.44 -5.91
C ASP A 9 7.83 -1.77 -7.32
N ARG A 10 8.08 -2.99 -7.81
CA ARG A 10 7.61 -3.41 -9.14
C ARG A 10 6.10 -3.38 -9.30
N MET A 11 5.33 -3.80 -8.29
CA MET A 11 3.87 -3.71 -8.34
C MET A 11 3.41 -2.25 -8.47
N VAL A 12 4.03 -1.35 -7.69
CA VAL A 12 3.72 0.07 -7.73
C VAL A 12 4.14 0.71 -9.06
N GLN A 13 5.30 0.36 -9.62
CA GLN A 13 5.72 0.86 -10.95
C GLN A 13 4.77 0.42 -12.07
N ARG A 14 4.13 -0.74 -11.92
CA ARG A 14 3.12 -1.26 -12.86
C ARG A 14 1.73 -0.66 -12.66
N GLY A 15 1.53 0.15 -11.61
CA GLY A 15 0.25 0.77 -11.30
C GLY A 15 -0.76 -0.19 -10.69
N CYS A 16 -0.32 -1.11 -9.82
CA CYS A 16 -1.22 -2.03 -9.11
C CYS A 16 -2.30 -1.30 -8.29
N ASP A 17 -3.35 -2.01 -7.94
CA ASP A 17 -4.33 -1.54 -6.95
C ASP A 17 -3.76 -1.66 -5.52
N LEU A 18 -4.24 -0.80 -4.59
CA LEU A 18 -3.79 -0.86 -3.20
C LEU A 18 -4.32 -2.11 -2.49
N VAL A 19 -5.53 -2.56 -2.77
CA VAL A 19 -6.08 -3.79 -2.18
C VAL A 19 -5.33 -5.00 -2.74
N GLU A 20 -5.01 -5.01 -4.03
CA GLU A 20 -4.14 -6.04 -4.63
C GLU A 20 -2.77 -6.12 -3.94
N LEU A 21 -2.14 -4.97 -3.66
CA LEU A 21 -0.87 -4.91 -2.92
C LEU A 21 -1.02 -5.43 -1.48
N ILE A 22 -2.09 -5.06 -0.78
CA ILE A 22 -2.39 -5.54 0.57
C ILE A 22 -2.59 -7.06 0.58
N GLU A 23 -3.34 -7.61 -0.36
CA GLU A 23 -3.56 -9.06 -0.47
C GLU A 23 -2.26 -9.81 -0.84
N PHE A 24 -1.44 -9.24 -1.71
CA PHE A 24 -0.09 -9.77 -1.97
C PHE A 24 0.76 -9.84 -0.69
N LEU A 25 0.80 -8.77 0.10
CA LEU A 25 1.52 -8.74 1.37
C LEU A 25 0.94 -9.70 2.40
N ARG A 26 -0.39 -9.84 2.44
CA ARG A 26 -1.12 -10.76 3.34
C ARG A 26 -0.80 -12.22 3.03
N ALA A 27 -0.64 -12.55 1.76
CA ALA A 27 -0.31 -13.90 1.29
C ALA A 27 1.17 -14.28 1.46
N HIS A 28 2.05 -13.31 1.75
CA HIS A 28 3.49 -13.54 1.82
C HIS A 28 3.89 -14.13 3.18
N GLU A 29 4.24 -15.42 3.22
CA GLU A 29 4.46 -16.20 4.46
C GLU A 29 5.44 -15.55 5.47
N THR A 30 6.50 -14.90 4.97
CA THR A 30 7.52 -14.27 5.81
C THR A 30 7.22 -12.83 6.20
N PHE A 31 6.13 -12.24 5.69
CA PHE A 31 5.76 -10.86 5.95
C PHE A 31 4.55 -10.79 6.87
N ARG A 32 4.75 -10.25 8.08
CA ARG A 32 3.65 -9.99 8.99
C ARG A 32 3.01 -8.65 8.65
N LEU A 33 1.87 -8.72 7.95
CA LEU A 33 1.10 -7.54 7.60
C LEU A 33 0.39 -6.95 8.83
N SER A 34 0.54 -5.63 8.99
CA SER A 34 -0.13 -4.77 9.97
C SER A 34 -0.11 -3.33 9.43
N PRO A 35 -0.91 -2.40 9.97
CA PRO A 35 -0.88 -1.00 9.51
C PRO A 35 0.52 -0.37 9.57
N LEU A 36 1.30 -0.66 10.62
CA LEU A 36 2.67 -0.16 10.77
C LEU A 36 3.62 -0.75 9.71
N THR A 37 3.53 -2.05 9.43
CA THR A 37 4.40 -2.69 8.44
C THR A 37 4.00 -2.32 7.01
N LEU A 38 2.73 -2.04 6.75
CA LEU A 38 2.26 -1.46 5.49
C LEU A 38 2.83 -0.05 5.27
N MET A 39 2.72 0.84 6.27
CA MET A 39 3.32 2.19 6.18
C MET A 39 4.82 2.12 5.94
N ARG A 40 5.52 1.25 6.67
CA ARG A 40 6.98 1.07 6.50
C ARG A 40 7.36 0.56 5.11
N ILE A 41 6.67 -0.46 4.59
CA ILE A 41 7.05 -1.02 3.28
C ILE A 41 6.71 -0.06 2.13
N LEU A 42 5.65 0.74 2.26
CA LEU A 42 5.32 1.79 1.27
C LEU A 42 6.33 2.95 1.30
N ASP A 43 6.84 3.31 2.48
CA ASP A 43 7.92 4.29 2.63
C ASP A 43 9.22 3.75 2.02
N ASP A 44 9.66 2.56 2.45
CA ASP A 44 10.91 1.92 2.04
C ASP A 44 10.95 1.57 0.53
N ALA A 45 9.87 0.99 -0.01
CA ALA A 45 9.85 0.43 -1.36
C ALA A 45 9.16 1.33 -2.40
N ALA A 46 8.16 2.09 -1.99
CA ALA A 46 7.38 2.93 -2.90
C ALA A 46 7.69 4.43 -2.74
N GLY A 47 8.53 4.81 -1.77
CA GLY A 47 8.85 6.22 -1.48
C GLY A 47 7.62 7.03 -1.07
N ILE A 48 6.60 6.39 -0.48
CA ILE A 48 5.38 7.05 -0.02
C ILE A 48 5.54 7.31 1.48
N PRO A 49 5.64 8.58 1.91
CA PRO A 49 5.84 8.90 3.32
C PRO A 49 4.77 8.28 4.20
N TRP A 50 5.17 7.70 5.34
CA TRP A 50 4.26 7.14 6.33
C TRP A 50 3.13 8.11 6.76
N THR A 51 3.41 9.41 6.82
CA THR A 51 2.40 10.45 7.08
C THR A 51 1.34 10.51 6.01
N THR A 52 1.73 10.41 4.74
CA THR A 52 0.83 10.35 3.58
C THR A 52 0.00 9.08 3.65
N THR A 53 0.61 7.92 3.88
CA THR A 53 -0.15 6.66 4.01
C THR A 53 -1.19 6.74 5.13
N ARG A 54 -0.81 7.27 6.29
CA ARG A 54 -1.71 7.43 7.43
C ARG A 54 -2.85 8.40 7.14
N GLN A 55 -2.56 9.55 6.54
CA GLN A 55 -3.55 10.58 6.25
C GLN A 55 -4.54 10.12 5.18
N GLU A 56 -4.04 9.53 4.10
CA GLU A 56 -4.85 9.21 2.92
C GLU A 56 -5.65 7.91 3.10
N PHE A 57 -5.11 6.93 3.85
CA PHE A 57 -5.72 5.60 3.96
C PHE A 57 -6.14 5.20 5.37
N GLY A 58 -5.73 5.94 6.41
CA GLY A 58 -5.94 5.55 7.81
C GLY A 58 -7.41 5.38 8.22
N SER A 59 -8.34 6.05 7.53
CA SER A 59 -9.80 5.90 7.74
C SER A 59 -10.48 4.96 6.75
N MET A 60 -9.76 4.48 5.74
CA MET A 60 -10.31 3.63 4.67
C MET A 60 -10.20 2.14 5.01
N PHE A 61 -9.44 1.78 6.04
CA PHE A 61 -9.18 0.42 6.46
C PHE A 61 -9.37 0.24 7.96
N ASP A 62 -9.81 -0.95 8.36
CA ASP A 62 -9.81 -1.36 9.76
C ASP A 62 -8.40 -1.74 10.25
N PRO A 63 -8.21 -2.05 11.54
CA PRO A 63 -6.92 -2.49 12.07
C PRO A 63 -6.35 -3.77 11.42
N ASP A 64 -7.19 -4.61 10.81
CA ASP A 64 -6.82 -5.84 10.09
C ASP A 64 -6.60 -5.60 8.57
N LEU A 65 -6.56 -4.31 8.18
CA LEU A 65 -6.40 -3.83 6.81
C LEU A 65 -7.49 -4.35 5.86
N ARG A 66 -8.71 -4.49 6.36
CA ARG A 66 -9.89 -4.75 5.54
C ARG A 66 -10.52 -3.41 5.12
N PRO A 67 -10.94 -3.28 3.86
CA PRO A 67 -11.61 -2.07 3.38
C PRO A 67 -12.85 -1.71 4.22
N LEU A 68 -12.93 -0.46 4.65
CA LEU A 68 -14.11 0.14 5.28
C LEU A 68 -14.93 0.98 4.29
N THR A 69 -14.38 1.29 3.12
CA THR A 69 -15.06 1.96 2.01
C THR A 69 -14.98 1.15 0.71
N SER A 70 -15.62 1.64 -0.35
CA SER A 70 -15.65 1.03 -1.66
C SER A 70 -14.25 0.92 -2.29
N GLN A 71 -14.02 -0.15 -3.05
CA GLN A 71 -12.77 -0.36 -3.77
C GLN A 71 -12.47 0.79 -4.75
N THR A 72 -13.49 1.31 -5.43
CA THR A 72 -13.33 2.44 -6.36
C THR A 72 -12.80 3.71 -5.67
N GLU A 73 -13.23 3.99 -4.44
CA GLU A 73 -12.73 5.15 -3.69
C GLU A 73 -11.27 4.94 -3.26
N ILE A 74 -10.93 3.73 -2.80
CA ILE A 74 -9.56 3.34 -2.44
C ILE A 74 -8.63 3.49 -3.64
N GLU A 75 -9.04 2.97 -4.80
CA GLU A 75 -8.27 3.03 -6.03
C GLU A 75 -8.08 4.48 -6.49
N ALA A 76 -9.13 5.30 -6.51
CA ALA A 76 -9.03 6.71 -6.88
C ALA A 76 -8.03 7.46 -5.98
N ARG A 77 -8.09 7.22 -4.66
CA ARG A 77 -7.15 7.81 -3.69
C ARG A 77 -5.72 7.33 -3.91
N TRP A 78 -5.56 6.04 -4.14
CA TRP A 78 -4.26 5.42 -4.39
C TRP A 78 -3.58 6.00 -5.64
N GLN A 79 -4.32 6.10 -6.75
CA GLN A 79 -3.79 6.70 -7.99
C GLN A 79 -3.43 8.18 -7.80
N ALA A 80 -4.19 8.94 -7.00
CA ALA A 80 -3.85 10.32 -6.67
C ALA A 80 -2.51 10.42 -5.91
N VAL A 81 -2.27 9.55 -4.94
CA VAL A 81 -0.99 9.47 -4.20
C VAL A 81 0.16 9.09 -5.13
N LEU A 82 -0.03 8.09 -6.00
CA LEU A 82 0.99 7.67 -6.97
C LEU A 82 1.32 8.77 -7.99
N HIS A 83 0.33 9.56 -8.40
CA HIS A 83 0.54 10.70 -9.30
C HIS A 83 1.32 11.81 -8.61
N ALA A 84 0.92 12.20 -7.39
CA ALA A 84 1.59 13.25 -6.61
C ALA A 84 3.05 12.90 -6.26
N ARG A 85 3.38 11.61 -6.16
CA ARG A 85 4.77 11.14 -5.97
C ARG A 85 5.67 11.39 -7.19
N ARG A 86 5.10 11.43 -8.41
CA ARG A 86 5.86 11.56 -9.66
C ARG A 86 6.17 13.01 -10.04
N THR A 87 5.48 13.97 -9.43
CA THR A 87 5.62 15.42 -9.64
C THR A 87 6.57 16.03 -8.62
#